data_AF-A0A965X2S2-F1
#
_entry.id   AF-A0A965X2S2-F1
#
_cell.length_a   1.000
_cell.length_b   1.000
_cell.length_c   1.000
_cell.angle_alpha   90.00
_cell.angle_beta   90.00
_cell.angle_gamma   90.00
#
_symmetry.space_group_name_H-M   'P 1'
#
loop_
_entity.id
_entity.type
_entity.pdbx_description
1 polymer ?
#
loop_
_entity_poly.entity_id
_entity_poly.type
_entity_poly.pdbx_seq_one_letter_code
_entity_poly.pdbx_strand_id
1 'polypeptide(L)'
;TQVEVYTERSRKKQKNYKTTGEKSLFLEIWSERIHICENCKTPLGEEPKIWMFAHIKPKSVDNLLRLVKENIRLLCYDCHDALDKQGKVAYEKRHKD
;
A
#
# COMPACT_ATOMS: atom_id res chain seq x y z
N THR A 1 -15.71 -26.42 -43.85
CA THR A 1 -15.14 -25.09 -43.58
C THR A 1 -15.78 -24.54 -42.33
N GLN A 2 -15.04 -24.43 -41.23
CA GLN A 2 -15.56 -23.86 -39.97
C GLN A 2 -15.07 -22.43 -39.86
N VAL A 3 -16.01 -21.49 -39.81
CA VAL A 3 -15.78 -20.06 -39.56
C VAL A 3 -15.97 -19.81 -38.07
N GLU A 4 -14.89 -19.48 -37.37
CA GLU A 4 -14.93 -19.08 -35.95
C GLU A 4 -15.29 -17.60 -35.83
N VAL A 5 -16.39 -17.32 -35.12
CA VAL A 5 -16.88 -15.97 -34.83
C VAL A 5 -16.14 -15.45 -33.59
N TYR A 6 -15.13 -14.61 -33.80
CA TYR A 6 -14.46 -13.89 -32.72
C TYR A 6 -15.38 -12.77 -32.21
N THR A 7 -15.85 -12.89 -30.97
CA THR A 7 -16.59 -11.81 -30.31
C THR A 7 -15.61 -10.73 -29.85
N GLU A 8 -15.68 -9.55 -30.46
CA GLU A 8 -14.87 -8.40 -30.08
C GLU A 8 -15.23 -7.94 -28.65
N ARG A 9 -14.32 -8.12 -27.70
CA ARG A 9 -14.48 -7.64 -26.31
C ARG A 9 -14.46 -6.11 -26.31
N SER A 10 -15.62 -5.49 -26.06
CA SER A 10 -15.76 -4.03 -25.89
C SER A 10 -14.80 -3.49 -24.80
N ARG A 11 -13.95 -2.52 -25.17
CA ARG A 11 -13.04 -1.84 -24.23
C ARG A 11 -13.85 -0.92 -23.31
N LYS A 12 -13.88 -1.23 -22.00
CA LYS A 12 -14.49 -0.36 -20.98
C LYS A 12 -13.77 1.00 -20.96
N LYS A 13 -14.52 2.10 -21.02
CA LYS A 13 -14.00 3.47 -20.85
C LYS A 13 -13.28 3.59 -19.50
N GLN A 14 -12.02 4.04 -19.52
CA GLN A 14 -11.28 4.38 -18.30
C GLN A 14 -11.91 5.60 -17.62
N LYS A 15 -12.10 5.52 -16.30
CA LYS A 15 -12.56 6.65 -15.48
C LYS A 15 -11.37 7.55 -15.16
N ASN A 16 -11.55 8.86 -15.28
CA ASN A 16 -10.54 9.85 -14.90
C ASN A 16 -10.60 10.09 -13.39
N TYR A 17 -9.67 9.48 -12.64
CA TYR A 17 -9.52 9.73 -11.21
C TYR A 17 -8.61 10.94 -10.98
N LYS A 18 -8.95 11.79 -10.01
CA LYS A 18 -8.06 12.86 -9.54
C LYS A 18 -6.84 12.23 -8.85
N THR A 19 -5.66 12.75 -9.12
CA THR A 19 -4.41 12.32 -8.46
C THR A 19 -4.43 12.73 -6.99
N THR A 20 -4.11 11.82 -6.07
CA THR A 20 -4.15 12.05 -4.62
C THR A 20 -2.87 12.69 -4.06
N GLY A 21 -1.75 12.62 -4.77
CA GLY A 21 -0.43 13.06 -4.29
C GLY A 21 0.37 11.99 -3.52
N GLU A 22 -0.24 10.86 -3.18
CA GLU A 22 0.38 9.77 -2.37
C GLU A 22 1.69 9.25 -2.99
N LYS A 23 1.78 9.21 -4.33
CA LYS A 23 3.00 8.78 -5.02
C LYS A 23 4.22 9.64 -4.64
N SER A 24 4.07 10.96 -4.60
CA SER A 24 5.17 11.88 -4.29
C SER A 24 5.63 11.68 -2.84
N LEU A 25 4.67 11.60 -1.92
CA LEU A 25 4.92 11.34 -0.50
C LEU A 25 5.63 10.00 -0.27
N PHE A 26 5.20 8.94 -0.94
CA PHE A 26 5.79 7.61 -0.78
C PHE A 26 7.24 7.56 -1.28
N LEU A 27 7.54 8.24 -2.39
CA LEU A 27 8.91 8.35 -2.88
C LEU A 27 9.81 9.13 -1.91
N GLU A 28 9.29 10.21 -1.34
CA GLU A 28 10.00 11.00 -0.33
C GLU A 28 10.29 10.16 0.93
N ILE A 29 9.28 9.48 1.48
CA ILE A 29 9.44 8.55 2.60
C ILE A 29 10.48 7.46 2.29
N TRP A 30 10.44 6.90 1.09
CA TRP A 30 11.40 5.87 0.68
C TRP A 30 12.83 6.42 0.61
N SER A 31 13.03 7.65 0.16
CA SER A 31 14.37 8.25 0.15
C SER A 31 14.90 8.60 1.54
N GLU A 32 14.02 8.86 2.51
CA GLU A 32 14.39 9.33 3.84
C GLU A 32 14.55 8.20 4.87
N ARG A 33 13.74 7.15 4.77
CA ARG A 33 13.66 6.10 5.79
C ARG A 33 14.43 4.85 5.38
N ILE A 34 14.92 4.13 6.38
CA ILE A 34 15.51 2.81 6.19
C ILE A 34 14.44 1.82 5.69
N HIS A 35 14.78 1.02 4.68
CA HIS A 35 13.85 0.08 4.01
C HIS A 35 13.65 -1.21 4.81
N ILE A 36 13.26 -1.05 6.07
CA ILE A 36 13.02 -2.14 7.02
C ILE A 36 11.60 -2.01 7.53
N CYS A 37 10.89 -3.14 7.61
CA CYS A 37 9.58 -3.20 8.23
C CYS A 37 9.66 -2.71 9.69
N GLU A 38 8.93 -1.66 10.03
CA GLU A 38 8.95 -1.06 11.37
C GLU A 38 8.45 -2.03 12.46
N ASN A 39 7.60 -3.00 12.09
CA ASN A 39 7.03 -3.97 13.01
C ASN A 39 7.90 -5.22 13.23
N CYS A 40 8.26 -5.94 12.15
CA CYS A 40 8.93 -7.24 12.25
C CYS A 40 10.39 -7.23 11.77
N LYS A 41 10.94 -6.04 11.50
CA LYS A 41 12.34 -5.79 11.09
C LYS A 41 12.80 -6.51 9.82
N THR A 42 11.87 -7.04 9.03
CA THR A 42 12.21 -7.69 7.75
C THR A 42 12.58 -6.63 6.71
N PRO A 43 13.68 -6.82 5.94
CA PRO A 43 14.04 -5.93 4.84
C PRO A 43 12.94 -5.86 3.77
N LEU A 44 12.71 -4.67 3.21
CA LEU A 44 11.68 -4.44 2.19
C LEU A 44 12.20 -4.53 0.75
N GLY A 45 13.52 -4.71 0.58
CA GLY A 45 14.19 -4.70 -0.72
C GLY A 45 14.55 -3.28 -1.17
N GLU A 46 14.90 -3.14 -2.44
CA GLU A 46 15.45 -1.89 -2.99
C GLU A 46 14.39 -0.98 -3.63
N GLU A 47 13.27 -1.56 -4.08
CA GLU A 47 12.23 -0.85 -4.79
C GLU A 47 10.99 -0.56 -3.94
N PRO A 48 10.48 0.69 -3.94
CA PRO A 48 9.27 1.03 -3.21
C PRO A 48 8.04 0.41 -3.86
N LYS A 49 7.29 -0.39 -3.10
CA LYS A 49 5.98 -0.90 -3.52
C LYS A 49 4.89 -0.19 -2.75
N ILE A 50 3.78 0.16 -3.42
CA ILE A 50 2.67 0.92 -2.83
C ILE A 50 2.16 0.27 -1.53
N TRP A 51 2.10 -1.06 -1.47
CA TRP A 51 1.63 -1.79 -0.30
C TRP A 51 2.59 -1.74 0.89
N MET A 52 3.81 -1.24 0.74
CA MET A 52 4.75 -1.09 1.86
C MET A 52 4.40 0.12 2.73
N PHE A 53 3.61 1.07 2.22
CA PHE A 53 3.26 2.32 2.89
C PHE A 53 1.88 2.18 3.54
N ALA A 54 1.88 1.79 4.81
CA ALA A 54 0.67 1.57 5.58
C ALA A 54 0.25 2.84 6.34
N HIS A 55 -1.03 3.22 6.25
CA HIS A 55 -1.57 4.32 7.05
C HIS A 55 -1.76 3.88 8.52
N ILE A 56 -1.21 4.60 9.49
CA ILE A 56 -1.43 4.33 10.94
C ILE A 56 -2.89 4.55 11.30
N LYS A 57 -3.43 5.71 10.93
CA LYS A 57 -4.87 6.00 10.92
C LYS A 57 -5.38 5.89 9.49
N PRO A 58 -6.33 4.96 9.21
CA PRO A 58 -6.84 4.76 7.88
C PRO A 58 -7.45 6.03 7.27
N LYS A 59 -7.24 6.23 5.98
CA LYS A 59 -7.80 7.35 5.20
C LYS A 59 -9.34 7.41 5.20
N SER A 60 -10.01 6.30 5.50
CA SER A 60 -11.48 6.24 5.66
C SER A 60 -11.96 6.88 6.97
N VAL A 61 -11.09 6.94 7.99
CA VAL A 61 -11.38 7.53 9.29
C VAL A 61 -11.04 9.02 9.28
N ASP A 62 -9.86 9.38 8.76
CA ASP A 62 -9.42 10.77 8.68
C ASP A 62 -8.63 11.02 7.39
N ASN A 63 -9.28 11.71 6.44
CA ASN A 63 -8.67 12.01 5.15
C ASN A 63 -7.64 13.15 5.23
N LEU A 64 -7.61 13.95 6.31
CA LEU A 64 -6.60 15.01 6.50
C LEU A 64 -5.21 14.39 6.75
N LEU A 65 -5.17 13.19 7.31
CA LEU A 65 -3.93 12.46 7.60
C LEU A 65 -3.43 11.63 6.41
N ARG A 66 -4.10 11.68 5.27
CA ARG A 66 -3.75 10.88 4.08
C ARG A 66 -2.35 11.17 3.56
N LEU A 67 -1.96 12.45 3.59
CA LEU A 67 -0.69 12.95 3.06
C LEU A 67 0.30 13.38 4.16
N VAL A 68 0.09 12.92 5.39
CA VAL A 68 0.96 13.22 6.53
C VAL A 68 1.99 12.10 6.67
N LYS A 69 3.29 12.41 6.54
CA LYS A 69 4.38 11.41 6.59
C LYS A 69 4.35 10.59 7.87
N GLU A 70 4.09 11.24 8.99
CA GLU A 70 4.04 10.64 10.33
C GLU A 70 2.89 9.65 10.48
N ASN A 71 1.87 9.74 9.62
CA ASN A 71 0.76 8.80 9.55
C ASN A 71 1.05 7.60 8.62
N ILE A 72 2.24 7.49 8.06
CA ILE A 72 2.65 6.36 7.22
C ILE A 72 3.72 5.56 7.95
N ARG A 73 3.61 4.23 7.94
CA ARG A 73 4.67 3.30 8.35
C ARG A 73 5.14 2.45 7.19
N LEU A 74 6.41 2.08 7.19
CA LEU A 74 6.96 1.08 6.29
C LEU A 74 6.73 -0.32 6.88
N LEU A 75 5.93 -1.14 6.20
CA LEU A 75 5.59 -2.50 6.63
C LEU A 75 5.84 -3.51 5.51
N CYS A 76 6.21 -4.74 5.90
CA CYS A 76 6.13 -5.87 4.98
C CYS A 76 4.67 -6.26 4.73
N TYR A 77 4.42 -7.00 3.65
CA TYR A 77 3.07 -7.34 3.21
C TYR A 77 2.21 -7.94 4.33
N ASP A 78 2.72 -8.94 5.04
CA ASP A 78 1.97 -9.60 6.11
C ASP A 78 1.67 -8.70 7.31
N CYS A 79 2.60 -7.79 7.67
CA CYS A 79 2.37 -6.85 8.76
C CYS A 79 1.34 -5.79 8.35
N HIS A 80 1.36 -5.38 7.08
CA HIS A 80 0.36 -4.46 6.54
C HIS A 80 -1.02 -5.12 6.50
N ASP A 81 -1.12 -6.37 6.03
CA ASP A 81 -2.37 -7.14 6.02
C ASP A 81 -2.90 -7.37 7.44
N ALA A 82 -2.01 -7.67 8.40
CA ALA A 82 -2.39 -7.82 9.80
C ALA A 82 -2.95 -6.52 10.39
N LEU A 83 -2.33 -5.37 10.08
CA LEU A 83 -2.80 -4.05 10.52
C LEU A 83 -4.19 -3.72 9.95
N ASP A 84 -4.36 -3.89 8.64
CA ASP A 84 -5.56 -3.45 7.92
C ASP A 84 -6.76 -4.40 8.09
N LYS A 85 -6.51 -5.71 8.16
CA LYS A 85 -7.57 -6.73 8.03
C LYS A 85 -7.71 -7.66 9.22
N GLN A 86 -6.61 -8.06 9.85
CA GLN A 86 -6.63 -9.08 10.90
C GLN A 86 -6.78 -8.49 12.31
N GLY A 87 -6.38 -7.22 12.48
CA GLY A 87 -6.52 -6.48 13.72
C GLY A 87 -5.27 -6.51 14.62
N LYS A 88 -5.38 -5.80 15.74
CA LYS A 88 -4.25 -5.48 16.63
C LYS A 88 -3.48 -6.70 17.14
N VAL A 89 -4.19 -7.75 17.59
CA VAL A 89 -3.57 -8.96 18.14
C VAL A 89 -2.69 -9.67 17.10
N ALA A 90 -3.17 -9.79 15.86
CA ALA A 90 -2.41 -10.42 14.79
C ALA A 90 -1.17 -9.58 14.40
N TYR A 91 -1.31 -8.26 14.39
CA TYR A 91 -0.21 -7.35 14.13
C TYR A 91 0.88 -7.42 15.21
N GLU A 92 0.49 -7.41 16.49
CA GLU A 92 1.41 -7.47 17.63
C GLU A 92 2.14 -8.81 17.72
N LYS A 93 1.48 -9.93 17.38
CA LYS A 93 2.13 -11.25 17.34
C LYS A 93 3.32 -11.32 16.38
N ARG A 94 3.37 -10.43 15.39
CA ARG A 94 4.47 -10.34 14.41
C ARG A 94 5.59 -9.38 14.83
N HIS A 95 5.43 -8.68 15.95
CA HIS A 95 6.41 -7.72 16.43
C HIS A 95 7.73 -8.42 16.75
N LYS A 96 8.84 -7.78 16.36
CA LYS A 96 10.19 -8.19 16.74
C LYS A 96 10.93 -6.97 17.24
N ASP A 97 11.58 -7.12 18.39
CA ASP A 97 12.44 -6.10 18.99
C ASP A 97 13.71 -5.89 18.16
#